data_AF-A0A2Z5EN81-F1
#
_entry.id   AF-A0A2Z5EN81-F1
#
_cell.length_a   1.000
_cell.length_b   1.000
_cell.length_c   1.000
_cell.angle_alpha   90.00
_cell.angle_beta   90.00
_cell.angle_gamma   90.00
#
_symmetry.space_group_name_H-M   'P 1'
#
loop_
_entity.id
_entity.type
_entity.pdbx_description
1 polymer ?
#
loop_
_entity_poly.entity_id
_entity_poly.type
_entity_poly.pdbx_seq_one_letter_code
_entity_poly.pdbx_strand_id
1 'polypeptide(L)'
;MKITQGKINELLTEPGCEHNQHKQSEKKNKSCAQQAQPGAAQGGCAFDGAMIALVPIADAAHLVHGPIACAGNSWGSRGSLSSGPQ
;
A
#
# COMPACT_ATOMS: atom_id res chain seq x y z
N MET A 1 -17.68 -2.08 -16.75
CA MET A 1 -18.09 -0.67 -16.48
C MET A 1 -16.93 0.24 -16.86
N LYS A 2 -17.17 1.31 -17.63
CA LYS A 2 -16.11 2.28 -17.98
C LYS A 2 -16.02 3.32 -16.87
N ILE A 3 -14.90 3.34 -16.13
CA ILE A 3 -14.63 4.37 -15.13
C ILE A 3 -14.30 5.67 -15.87
N THR A 4 -15.01 6.76 -15.54
CA THR A 4 -14.79 8.07 -16.16
C THR A 4 -13.53 8.72 -15.60
N GLN A 5 -12.90 9.62 -16.37
CA GLN A 5 -11.75 10.40 -15.89
C GLN A 5 -12.07 11.16 -14.60
N GLY A 6 -13.28 11.70 -14.46
CA GLY A 6 -13.72 12.33 -13.21
C GLY A 6 -13.73 11.35 -12.02
N LYS A 7 -14.17 10.10 -12.24
CA LYS A 7 -14.17 9.06 -11.20
C LYS A 7 -12.77 8.55 -10.88
N ILE A 8 -11.87 8.49 -11.87
CA ILE A 8 -10.44 8.19 -11.64
C ILE A 8 -9.80 9.29 -10.79
N ASN A 9 -10.03 10.56 -11.14
CA ASN A 9 -9.51 11.69 -10.38
C ASN A 9 -10.04 11.74 -8.95
N GLU A 10 -11.32 11.41 -8.73
CA GLU A 10 -11.91 11.32 -7.40
C GLU A 10 -11.27 10.20 -6.56
N LEU A 11 -11.02 9.02 -7.14
CA LEU A 11 -10.35 7.90 -6.46
C LEU A 11 -8.86 8.16 -6.19
N LEU A 12 -8.20 8.95 -7.04
CA LEU A 12 -6.82 9.42 -6.83
C LEU A 12 -6.76 10.57 -5.82
N THR A 13 -7.89 11.22 -5.56
CA THR A 13 -8.02 12.21 -4.50
C THR A 13 -8.35 11.48 -3.21
N GLU A 14 -7.35 10.81 -2.62
CA GLU A 14 -7.48 10.47 -1.21
C GLU A 14 -7.49 11.80 -0.44
N PRO A 15 -8.59 12.17 0.25
CA PRO A 15 -8.53 13.27 1.19
C PRO A 15 -7.61 12.80 2.31
N GLY A 16 -6.31 13.06 2.16
CA GLY A 16 -5.32 12.68 3.15
C GLY A 16 -5.80 13.16 4.51
N CYS A 17 -5.80 12.24 5.49
CA CYS A 17 -6.08 12.41 6.92
C CYS A 17 -6.26 13.89 7.28
N GLU A 18 -7.45 14.30 7.78
CA GLU A 18 -7.86 15.70 8.06
C GLU A 18 -6.75 16.57 8.66
N HIS A 19 -5.85 15.96 9.42
CA HIS A 19 -4.62 16.52 9.99
C HIS A 19 -3.58 17.08 8.99
N ASN A 20 -3.59 16.71 7.71
CA ASN A 20 -2.59 17.11 6.71
C ASN A 20 -3.08 18.19 5.74
N GLN A 21 -4.39 18.31 5.48
CA GLN A 21 -4.92 19.30 4.53
C GLN A 21 -4.75 20.75 5.00
N HIS A 22 -4.82 20.99 6.31
CA HIS A 22 -4.65 22.32 6.90
C HIS A 22 -3.18 22.72 7.11
N LYS A 23 -2.22 21.84 6.81
CA LYS A 23 -0.79 22.13 6.98
C LYS A 23 -0.25 22.86 5.75
N GLN A 24 0.23 24.08 5.96
CA GLN A 24 0.83 24.90 4.91
C GLN A 24 2.33 24.60 4.72
N SER A 25 2.82 24.82 3.49
CA SER A 25 4.24 24.80 3.12
C SER A 25 4.96 23.51 3.56
N GLU A 26 6.12 23.63 4.22
CA GLU A 26 7.00 22.57 4.75
C GLU A 26 6.31 21.49 5.61
N LYS A 27 5.09 21.74 6.10
CA LYS A 27 4.33 20.78 6.92
C LYS A 27 3.34 19.95 6.10
N LYS A 28 3.09 20.31 4.84
CA LYS A 28 2.19 19.59 3.92
C LYS A 28 2.81 18.26 3.53
N ASN A 29 2.05 17.17 3.64
CA ASN A 29 2.49 15.80 3.30
C ASN A 29 3.76 15.33 4.03
N LYS A 30 4.13 15.94 5.16
CA LYS A 30 5.36 15.61 5.88
C LYS A 30 5.47 14.12 6.20
N SER A 31 4.39 13.46 6.59
CA SER A 31 4.40 12.02 6.89
C SER A 31 4.69 11.15 5.66
N CYS A 32 4.32 11.59 4.46
CA CYS A 32 4.52 10.85 3.22
C CYS A 32 5.94 11.03 2.66
N ALA A 33 6.56 12.18 2.93
CA ALA A 33 7.92 12.50 2.49
C ALA A 33 9.00 12.25 3.56
N GLN A 34 8.60 11.95 4.80
CA GLN A 34 9.53 11.71 5.90
C GLN A 34 10.37 10.45 5.62
N GLN A 35 11.69 10.61 5.63
CA GLN A 35 12.60 9.47 5.64
C GLN A 35 12.53 8.73 6.98
N ALA A 36 12.58 7.40 6.90
CA ALA A 36 12.63 6.53 8.06
C ALA A 36 13.82 6.90 8.96
N GLN A 37 13.58 7.16 10.24
CA GLN A 37 14.64 7.35 11.22
C GLN A 37 15.10 5.98 11.74
N PRO A 38 16.40 5.66 11.70
CA PRO A 38 16.92 4.42 12.25
C PRO A 38 16.49 4.20 13.71
N GLY A 39 15.98 3.01 14.01
CA GLY A 39 15.50 2.65 15.35
C GLY A 39 14.09 3.13 15.71
N ALA A 40 13.46 3.97 14.90
CA ALA A 40 12.06 4.35 15.08
C ALA A 40 11.14 3.41 14.29
N ALA A 41 10.00 3.04 14.88
CA ALA A 41 8.95 2.33 14.16
C ALA A 41 8.26 3.29 13.18
N GLN A 42 8.52 3.13 11.87
CA GLN A 42 7.95 3.97 10.81
C GLN A 42 7.40 3.10 9.67
N GLY A 43 6.33 2.36 9.98
CA GLY A 43 5.58 1.57 8.99
C GLY A 43 6.33 0.39 8.37
N GLY A 44 5.65 -0.29 7.44
CA GLY A 44 6.23 -1.35 6.61
C GLY A 44 7.07 -0.81 5.45
N CYS A 45 7.71 -1.70 4.71
CA CYS A 45 8.47 -1.34 3.51
C CYS A 45 7.58 -1.29 2.26
N ALA A 46 8.11 -0.80 1.15
CA ALA A 46 7.39 -0.73 -0.13
C ALA A 46 6.87 -2.12 -0.59
N PHE A 47 7.61 -3.20 -0.31
CA PHE A 47 7.16 -4.55 -0.61
C PHE A 47 5.94 -4.96 0.21
N ASP A 48 5.89 -4.64 1.50
CA ASP A 48 4.73 -4.91 2.34
C ASP A 48 3.49 -4.15 1.83
N GLY A 49 3.68 -2.89 1.43
CA GLY A 49 2.64 -2.11 0.75
C GLY A 49 2.15 -2.74 -0.56
N ALA A 50 3.08 -3.22 -1.40
CA ALA A 50 2.73 -3.91 -2.63
C ALA A 50 1.96 -5.21 -2.37
N MET A 51 2.38 -6.01 -1.39
CA MET A 51 1.68 -7.23 -1.01
C MET A 51 0.25 -6.95 -0.51
N ILE A 52 0.06 -5.91 0.30
CA ILE A 52 -1.27 -5.48 0.77
C ILE A 52 -2.18 -5.14 -0.41
N ALA A 53 -1.66 -4.41 -1.40
CA ALA A 53 -2.46 -3.93 -2.52
C ALA A 53 -2.70 -5.01 -3.60
N LEU A 54 -1.71 -5.86 -3.88
CA LEU A 54 -1.72 -6.75 -5.05
C LEU A 54 -2.16 -8.18 -4.74
N VAL A 55 -1.84 -8.73 -3.56
CA VAL A 55 -2.19 -10.12 -3.22
C VAL A 55 -3.71 -10.41 -3.26
N PRO A 56 -4.63 -9.44 -3.02
CA PRO A 56 -6.05 -9.66 -3.25
C PRO A 56 -6.45 -10.02 -4.70
N ILE A 57 -5.58 -9.79 -5.68
CA ILE A 57 -5.76 -10.24 -7.06
C ILE A 57 -5.45 -11.74 -7.12
N ALA A 58 -6.46 -12.57 -6.87
CA ALA A 58 -6.31 -14.01 -6.70
C ALA A 58 -6.09 -14.77 -8.03
N ASP A 59 -6.44 -14.17 -9.17
CA ASP A 59 -6.30 -14.75 -10.51
C ASP A 59 -4.95 -14.45 -11.18
N ALA A 60 -3.96 -13.99 -10.40
CA ALA A 60 -2.60 -13.73 -10.86
C ALA A 60 -1.54 -14.39 -9.95
N ALA A 61 -0.40 -14.75 -10.56
CA ALA A 61 0.76 -15.23 -9.81
C ALA A 61 1.62 -14.05 -9.34
N HIS A 62 1.74 -13.88 -8.03
CA HIS A 62 2.59 -12.86 -7.40
C HIS A 62 4.00 -13.42 -7.13
N LEU A 63 4.94 -13.18 -8.04
CA LEU A 63 6.31 -13.65 -7.91
C LEU A 63 7.15 -12.68 -7.06
N VAL A 64 7.66 -13.17 -5.93
CA VAL A 64 8.54 -12.39 -5.05
C VAL A 64 10.00 -12.70 -5.39
N HIS A 65 10.69 -11.73 -5.99
CA HIS A 65 12.13 -11.83 -6.24
C HIS A 65 12.91 -11.28 -5.04
N GLY A 66 13.42 -12.17 -4.19
CA GLY A 66 14.22 -11.80 -3.03
C GLY A 66 14.44 -12.98 -2.09
N PRO A 67 15.05 -12.73 -0.92
CA PRO A 67 15.19 -13.75 0.11
C PRO A 67 13.83 -14.28 0.58
N ILE A 68 13.78 -15.55 0.94
CA ILE A 68 12.54 -16.24 1.33
C ILE A 68 11.79 -15.54 2.48
N ALA A 69 12.51 -14.83 3.35
CA ALA A 69 11.94 -14.11 4.48
C ALA A 69 10.93 -13.03 4.07
N CYS A 70 11.07 -12.42 2.89
CA CYS A 70 10.12 -11.42 2.40
C CYS A 70 8.73 -12.04 2.19
N ALA A 71 8.66 -13.12 1.42
CA ALA A 71 7.39 -13.82 1.18
C ALA A 71 6.89 -14.56 2.43
N GLY A 72 7.79 -15.22 3.17
CA GLY A 72 7.44 -16.03 4.33
C GLY A 72 6.80 -15.23 5.46
N ASN A 73 7.32 -14.03 5.77
CA ASN A 73 6.76 -13.18 6.83
C ASN A 73 5.43 -12.52 6.43
N SER A 74 5.21 -12.28 5.14
CA SER A 74 3.99 -11.65 4.64
C SER A 74 2.88 -12.65 4.32
N TRP A 75 3.17 -13.94 4.20
CA TRP A 75 2.22 -14.96 3.76
C TRP A 75 0.99 -15.04 4.68
N GLY A 76 -0.20 -14.84 4.11
CA GLY A 76 -1.47 -14.91 4.86
C GLY A 76 -1.71 -13.79 5.88
N SER A 77 -0.79 -12.83 6.02
CA SER A 77 -0.82 -11.79 7.07
C SER A 77 -1.85 -10.67 6.84
N ARG A 78 -2.58 -10.69 5.72
CA ARG A 78 -3.50 -9.64 5.27
C ARG A 78 -4.90 -10.14 4.90
N GLY A 79 -5.20 -11.42 5.15
CA GLY A 79 -6.53 -12.01 4.91
C GLY A 79 -6.94 -12.09 3.44
N SER A 80 -5.99 -11.98 2.50
CA SER A 80 -6.26 -12.15 1.08
C SER A 80 -6.83 -13.55 0.80
N LEU A 81 -7.95 -13.59 0.11
CA LEU A 81 -8.56 -14.85 -0.32
C LEU A 81 -7.71 -15.49 -1.41
N SER A 82 -7.58 -16.81 -1.35
CA SER A 82 -7.07 -17.60 -2.47
C SER A 82 -8.24 -17.99 -3.38
N SER A 83 -7.95 -18.36 -4.62
CA SER A 83 -8.94 -18.73 -5.66
C SER A 83 -9.79 -19.96 -5.33
N GLY A 84 -9.61 -20.55 -4.16
CA GLY A 84 -10.28 -21.78 -3.75
C GLY A 84 -9.86 -22.99 -4.59
N PRO A 85 -10.32 -24.20 -4.22
CA PRO A 85 -10.21 -25.34 -5.11
C PRO A 85 -11.09 -25.12 -6.36
N GLN A 86 -10.58 -25.51 -7.53
CA GLN A 86 -11.37 -25.72 -8.75
C GLN A 86 -12.00 -27.10 -8.75
#